data_AF-A0A178ZVG6-F1
#
_entry.id   AF-A0A178ZVG6-F1
#
_cell.length_a   1.000
_cell.length_b   1.000
_cell.length_c   1.000
_cell.angle_alpha   90.00
_cell.angle_beta   90.00
_cell.angle_gamma   90.00
#
_symmetry.space_group_name_H-M   'P 1'
#
loop_
_entity.id
_entity.type
_entity.pdbx_description
1 polymer ?
#
loop_
_entity_poly.entity_id
_entity_poly.type
_entity_poly.pdbx_seq_one_letter_code
_entity_poly.pdbx_strand_id
1 'polypeptide(L)'
;MPLEARVDTPLDAPLKHDSHSHKQAIEEFNRASDRSLLPGWTHNKLSDAKSLSEDGTATWKLLQGLERRAPACGESRSTTLPSTEEELRSAIKALKSSTKAIERRTRVFRAQNAHLKHLGEAEDAINARKARQEQYLDQKRAAEVQHVKFANEQLLEALRSTLRAEVGRVAKDVRSALATVTELLNSDDRVLSELDDFSSSSVKVECQTDLDALAERVSRLTGALRHFRAQTVKDRLDCAYLESLSAADIVPSAQDVTDGTTDAVQGDLNSLYSEIDDVVGIVVAQEHGNALHAALQSVRRARKQDERKLNEKVYRQLCSLTEAAVNLSKRLESLQSRRRGLHELDGQLLHLENTARSHTKPATIDHPGAESEDHIGPAAQALSQHLGLSLDVGDRKVSDITAATRQLDDLTLSWDCQSAGNVLRLLELSDEAAIRRRAAVQCVSEALASNDSYERDARELEEMIAAARTEMERGVT
;
A
#
# COMPACT_ATOMS: atom_id res chain seq x y z
N MET A 1 -39.58 -3.05 -15.53
CA MET A 1 -41.03 -3.06 -15.23
C MET A 1 -41.55 -4.44 -15.62
N PRO A 2 -42.34 -5.16 -14.80
CA PRO A 2 -43.03 -4.79 -13.55
C PRO A 2 -42.40 -5.49 -12.31
N LEU A 3 -42.38 -4.96 -11.09
CA LEU A 3 -43.45 -4.60 -10.13
C LEU A 3 -44.09 -5.80 -9.39
N GLU A 4 -44.09 -5.64 -8.06
CA GLU A 4 -44.91 -6.26 -7.01
C GLU A 4 -44.46 -7.60 -6.38
N ALA A 5 -44.17 -7.56 -5.07
CA ALA A 5 -45.08 -8.12 -4.07
C ALA A 5 -44.63 -7.78 -2.63
N ARG A 6 -45.51 -7.04 -1.95
CA ARG A 6 -45.64 -6.90 -0.49
C ARG A 6 -46.06 -8.25 0.09
N VAL A 7 -45.47 -8.67 1.22
CA VAL A 7 -46.15 -9.52 2.21
C VAL A 7 -45.75 -9.06 3.60
N ASP A 8 -46.73 -8.48 4.29
CA ASP A 8 -46.81 -8.30 5.73
C ASP A 8 -46.94 -9.66 6.44
N THR A 9 -46.37 -9.82 7.63
CA THR A 9 -47.03 -10.42 8.82
C THR A 9 -46.08 -10.44 10.03
N PRO A 10 -46.63 -10.49 11.27
CA PRO A 10 -46.14 -9.77 12.45
C PRO A 10 -45.86 -10.72 13.64
N LEU A 11 -45.90 -10.17 14.86
CA LEU A 11 -45.84 -10.81 16.20
C LEU A 11 -44.42 -11.14 16.69
N ASP A 12 -44.08 -11.03 17.97
CA ASP A 12 -44.62 -10.40 19.17
C ASP A 12 -43.55 -10.71 20.23
N ALA A 13 -43.01 -9.71 20.92
CA ALA A 13 -42.28 -9.97 22.17
C ALA A 13 -42.36 -8.73 23.09
N PRO A 14 -42.72 -8.90 24.38
CA PRO A 14 -43.15 -7.80 25.21
C PRO A 14 -41.97 -7.23 26.00
N LEU A 15 -41.64 -5.96 25.74
CA LEU A 15 -40.78 -5.19 26.64
C LEU A 15 -41.65 -4.66 27.79
N LYS A 16 -41.52 -5.33 28.95
CA LYS A 16 -41.91 -4.79 30.25
C LYS A 16 -41.14 -3.48 30.49
N HIS A 17 -41.77 -2.35 30.24
CA HIS A 17 -41.24 -1.05 30.66
C HIS A 17 -41.77 -0.69 32.05
N ASP A 18 -40.81 -0.39 32.91
CA ASP A 18 -40.95 0.07 34.29
C ASP A 18 -41.99 1.18 34.45
N SER A 19 -43.15 0.78 34.99
CA SER A 19 -44.21 1.70 35.44
C SER A 19 -43.84 2.47 36.72
N HIS A 20 -42.62 2.26 37.25
CA HIS A 20 -42.14 2.91 38.48
C HIS A 20 -41.37 4.21 38.22
N SER A 21 -40.63 4.31 37.10
CA SER A 21 -39.86 5.53 36.76
C SER A 21 -40.78 6.67 36.32
N HIS A 22 -41.87 6.37 35.62
CA HIS A 22 -42.80 7.40 35.15
C HIS A 22 -43.67 7.99 36.28
N LYS A 23 -43.99 7.21 37.32
CA LYS A 23 -44.70 7.71 38.50
C LYS A 23 -43.82 8.61 39.37
N GLN A 24 -42.51 8.31 39.45
CA GLN A 24 -41.54 9.11 40.21
C GLN A 24 -41.24 10.45 39.52
N ALA A 25 -41.17 10.48 38.18
CA ALA A 25 -41.03 11.71 37.41
C ALA A 25 -42.26 12.64 37.50
N ILE A 26 -43.47 12.06 37.59
CA ILE A 26 -44.72 12.83 37.74
C ILE A 26 -44.86 13.38 39.17
N GLU A 27 -44.41 12.66 40.20
CA GLU A 27 -44.38 13.18 41.58
C GLU A 27 -43.31 14.27 41.81
N GLU A 28 -42.15 14.19 41.15
CA GLU A 28 -41.14 15.26 41.20
C GLU A 28 -41.60 16.53 40.45
N PHE A 29 -42.29 16.38 39.32
CA PHE A 29 -42.88 17.51 38.58
C PHE A 29 -44.00 18.22 39.37
N ASN A 30 -44.82 17.45 40.11
CA ASN A 30 -45.86 18.02 40.97
C ASN A 30 -45.28 18.69 42.24
N ARG A 31 -44.17 18.19 42.80
CA ARG A 31 -43.44 18.89 43.89
C ARG A 31 -42.76 20.19 43.44
N ALA A 32 -42.38 20.29 42.16
CA ALA A 32 -41.83 21.53 41.59
C ALA A 32 -42.91 22.58 41.28
N SER A 33 -44.15 22.16 41.01
CA SER A 33 -45.27 23.08 40.70
C SER A 33 -45.91 23.73 41.92
N ASP A 34 -45.71 23.20 43.14
CA ASP A 34 -46.29 23.75 44.38
C ASP A 34 -45.43 24.81 45.09
N ARG A 35 -44.29 25.21 44.51
CA ARG A 35 -43.58 26.43 44.95
C ARG A 35 -44.02 27.61 44.10
N SER A 36 -45.02 28.32 44.61
CA SER A 36 -45.51 29.63 44.18
C SER A 36 -44.54 30.41 43.27
N LEU A 37 -44.76 30.37 41.96
CA LEU A 37 -44.03 31.17 40.97
C LEU A 37 -44.55 32.63 40.86
N LEU A 38 -45.59 32.98 41.62
CA LEU A 38 -46.19 34.31 41.62
C LEU A 38 -45.32 35.40 42.29
N PRO A 39 -44.62 35.19 43.42
CA PRO A 39 -43.77 36.23 44.02
C PRO A 39 -42.50 36.53 43.21
N GLY A 40 -41.91 35.49 42.59
CA GLY A 40 -40.68 35.62 41.79
C GLY A 40 -40.91 36.31 40.45
N TRP A 41 -42.04 36.05 39.79
CA TRP A 41 -42.40 36.73 38.53
C TRP A 41 -42.67 38.22 38.74
N THR A 42 -43.32 38.60 39.85
CA THR A 42 -43.52 40.01 40.20
C THR A 42 -42.22 40.72 40.55
N HIS A 43 -41.24 40.06 41.20
CA HIS A 43 -40.01 40.72 41.60
C HIS A 43 -39.00 40.87 40.44
N ASN A 44 -38.95 39.92 39.50
CA ASN A 44 -38.10 40.03 38.32
C ASN A 44 -38.62 41.08 37.32
N LYS A 45 -39.95 41.18 37.12
CA LYS A 45 -40.53 42.18 36.21
C LYS A 45 -40.64 43.59 36.82
N LEU A 46 -40.71 43.75 38.14
CA LEU A 46 -40.54 45.07 38.78
C LEU A 46 -39.07 45.49 38.92
N SER A 47 -38.13 44.54 39.01
CA SER A 47 -36.69 44.88 39.03
C SER A 47 -36.16 45.23 37.63
N ASP A 48 -36.71 44.63 36.56
CA ASP A 48 -36.48 45.08 35.16
C ASP A 48 -37.13 46.45 34.85
N ALA A 49 -38.00 46.98 35.70
CA ALA A 49 -38.47 48.36 35.54
C ALA A 49 -37.38 49.41 35.87
N LYS A 50 -36.21 48.98 36.38
CA LYS A 50 -35.01 49.83 36.51
C LYS A 50 -34.19 49.96 35.22
N SER A 51 -34.50 49.18 34.18
CA SER A 51 -34.00 49.36 32.82
C SER A 51 -35.11 49.84 31.89
N LEU A 52 -35.91 50.81 32.35
CA LEU A 52 -36.49 51.80 31.46
C LEU A 52 -35.34 52.43 30.69
N SER A 53 -35.16 51.94 29.45
CA SER A 53 -34.30 52.48 28.39
C SER A 53 -34.13 54.00 28.53
N GLU A 54 -32.93 54.51 28.26
CA GLU A 54 -32.65 55.95 28.23
C GLU A 54 -33.74 56.73 27.47
N ASP A 55 -34.39 56.11 26.47
CA ASP A 55 -35.54 56.67 25.74
C ASP A 55 -36.81 56.84 26.58
N GLY A 56 -37.08 55.97 27.55
CA GLY A 56 -38.19 56.09 28.50
C GLY A 56 -38.01 57.24 29.47
N THR A 57 -36.80 57.44 30.01
CA THR A 57 -36.52 58.61 30.87
C THR A 57 -36.34 59.89 30.06
N ALA A 58 -35.86 59.82 28.82
CA ALA A 58 -35.82 60.93 27.89
C ALA A 58 -37.23 61.39 27.50
N THR A 59 -38.16 60.46 27.24
CA THR A 59 -39.56 60.80 26.96
C THR A 59 -40.28 61.35 28.19
N TRP A 60 -40.01 60.86 29.40
CA TRP A 60 -40.53 61.46 30.65
C TRP A 60 -39.93 62.85 30.92
N LYS A 61 -38.64 63.07 30.63
CA LYS A 61 -38.00 64.40 30.71
C LYS A 61 -38.45 65.33 29.58
N LEU A 62 -38.79 64.82 28.41
CA LEU A 62 -39.42 65.58 27.31
C LEU A 62 -40.85 65.96 27.66
N LEU A 63 -41.61 65.08 28.32
CA LEU A 63 -42.97 65.39 28.81
C LEU A 63 -42.93 66.42 29.95
N GLN A 64 -42.04 66.28 30.93
CA GLN A 64 -41.82 67.29 31.97
C GLN A 64 -41.20 68.59 31.42
N GLY A 65 -40.38 68.48 30.37
CA GLY A 65 -39.82 69.62 29.64
C GLY A 65 -40.85 70.36 28.79
N LEU A 66 -41.83 69.64 28.22
CA LEU A 66 -42.98 70.22 27.51
C LEU A 66 -43.95 70.89 28.49
N GLU A 67 -44.14 70.32 29.69
CA GLU A 67 -44.87 70.95 30.79
C GLU A 67 -44.20 72.23 31.30
N ARG A 68 -42.86 72.33 31.24
CA ARG A 68 -42.11 73.55 31.58
C ARG A 68 -41.92 74.55 30.44
N ARG A 69 -42.32 74.21 29.21
CA ARG A 69 -42.11 75.06 28.01
C ARG A 69 -43.41 75.34 27.25
N ALA A 70 -44.54 75.37 27.94
CA ALA A 70 -45.67 76.18 27.50
C ALA A 70 -45.38 77.65 27.87
N PRO A 71 -45.54 78.60 26.93
CA PRO A 71 -45.36 80.01 27.23
C PRO A 71 -46.41 80.46 28.25
N ALA A 72 -46.02 81.41 29.09
CA ALA A 72 -46.91 82.12 30.00
C ALA A 72 -48.13 82.65 29.24
N CYS A 73 -49.23 81.91 29.28
CA CYS A 73 -50.55 82.44 29.12
C CYS A 73 -51.18 82.36 30.50
N GLY A 74 -51.11 83.50 31.20
CA GLY A 74 -51.78 83.66 32.48
C GLY A 74 -53.27 83.60 32.23
N GLU A 75 -53.88 82.47 32.55
CA GLU A 75 -55.29 82.41 32.86
C GLU A 75 -55.48 81.27 33.84
N SER A 76 -55.82 81.67 35.06
CA SER A 76 -56.39 80.82 36.08
C SER A 76 -57.32 79.80 35.42
N ARG A 77 -57.03 78.51 35.62
CA ARG A 77 -58.05 77.45 35.49
C ARG A 77 -59.04 77.61 36.65
N SER A 78 -59.69 78.77 36.67
CA SER A 78 -61.03 78.90 37.19
C SER A 78 -61.83 77.88 36.39
N THR A 79 -62.28 76.83 37.07
CA THR A 79 -63.45 76.08 36.66
C THR A 79 -64.62 77.05 36.66
N THR A 80 -64.66 77.95 35.67
CA THR A 80 -65.82 78.78 35.41
C THR A 80 -66.91 77.81 35.01
N LEU A 81 -67.87 77.62 35.92
CA LEU A 81 -69.15 77.02 35.58
C LEU A 81 -69.67 77.80 34.36
N PRO A 82 -70.03 77.12 33.26
CA PRO A 82 -70.53 77.78 32.06
C PRO A 82 -71.72 78.66 32.46
N SER A 83 -71.53 79.97 32.37
CA SER A 83 -72.48 80.96 32.89
C SER A 83 -73.56 81.26 31.85
N THR A 84 -73.29 80.95 30.59
CA THR A 84 -74.24 81.04 29.49
C THR A 84 -74.62 79.67 28.94
N GLU A 85 -75.89 79.51 28.56
CA GLU A 85 -76.44 78.28 27.97
C GLU A 85 -75.66 77.84 26.70
N GLU A 86 -75.06 78.79 25.98
CA GLU A 86 -74.23 78.49 24.79
C GLU A 86 -72.84 77.95 25.14
N GLU A 87 -72.20 78.43 26.20
CA GLU A 87 -70.96 77.85 26.74
C GLU A 87 -71.18 76.41 27.21
N LEU A 88 -72.33 76.14 27.83
CA LEU A 88 -72.69 74.81 28.32
C LEU A 88 -72.87 73.83 27.14
N ARG A 89 -73.54 74.25 26.05
CA ARG A 89 -73.65 73.47 24.81
C ARG A 89 -72.29 73.24 24.14
N SER A 90 -71.43 74.25 24.11
CA SER A 90 -70.07 74.15 23.56
C SER A 90 -69.22 73.16 24.37
N ALA A 91 -69.26 73.23 25.70
CA ALA A 91 -68.58 72.30 26.59
C ALA A 91 -69.10 70.85 26.43
N ILE A 92 -70.42 70.65 26.30
CA ILE A 92 -71.01 69.34 25.99
C ILE A 92 -70.53 68.83 24.62
N LYS A 93 -70.47 69.70 23.60
CA LYS A 93 -70.01 69.33 22.25
C LYS A 93 -68.51 68.96 22.25
N ALA A 94 -67.69 69.71 22.98
CA ALA A 94 -66.26 69.45 23.17
C ALA A 94 -66.01 68.17 23.98
N LEU A 95 -66.80 67.91 25.03
CA LEU A 95 -66.75 66.67 25.78
C LEU A 95 -67.12 65.48 24.88
N LYS A 96 -68.24 65.58 24.13
CA LYS A 96 -68.67 64.53 23.19
C LYS A 96 -67.65 64.28 22.08
N SER A 97 -66.98 65.32 21.56
CA SER A 97 -65.93 65.15 20.56
C SER A 97 -64.67 64.50 21.16
N SER A 98 -64.30 64.88 22.39
CA SER A 98 -63.20 64.27 23.16
C SER A 98 -63.48 62.80 23.47
N THR A 99 -64.69 62.45 23.95
CA THR A 99 -65.10 61.06 24.19
C THR A 99 -65.03 60.24 22.90
N LYS A 100 -65.55 60.74 21.78
CA LYS A 100 -65.44 60.07 20.47
C LYS A 100 -63.98 59.91 20.04
N ALA A 101 -63.11 60.89 20.30
CA ALA A 101 -61.68 60.79 19.99
C ALA A 101 -60.98 59.74 20.86
N ILE A 102 -61.31 59.66 22.16
CA ILE A 102 -60.79 58.65 23.08
C ILE A 102 -61.26 57.26 22.65
N GLU A 103 -62.55 57.07 22.34
CA GLU A 103 -63.08 55.79 21.86
C GLU A 103 -62.37 55.31 20.59
N ARG A 104 -62.12 56.21 19.63
CA ARG A 104 -61.33 55.89 18.42
C ARG A 104 -59.91 55.46 18.77
N ARG A 105 -59.23 56.20 19.65
CA ARG A 105 -57.88 55.84 20.12
C ARG A 105 -57.87 54.50 20.84
N THR A 106 -58.83 54.23 21.73
CA THR A 106 -58.96 52.93 22.42
C THR A 106 -59.20 51.79 21.44
N ARG A 107 -60.00 52.00 20.38
CA ARG A 107 -60.19 50.99 19.32
C ARG A 107 -58.88 50.70 18.58
N VAL A 108 -58.12 51.74 18.22
CA VAL A 108 -56.80 51.59 17.58
C VAL A 108 -55.82 50.85 18.51
N PHE A 109 -55.73 51.23 19.78
CA PHE A 109 -54.86 50.54 20.74
C PHE A 109 -55.26 49.08 20.96
N ARG A 110 -56.56 48.76 20.98
CA ARG A 110 -57.02 47.37 21.05
C ARG A 110 -56.61 46.58 19.80
N ALA A 111 -56.74 47.17 18.62
CA ALA A 111 -56.29 46.54 17.37
C ALA A 111 -54.76 46.34 17.34
N GLN A 112 -53.98 47.35 17.75
CA GLN A 112 -52.52 47.26 17.87
C GLN A 112 -52.10 46.19 18.88
N ASN A 113 -52.75 46.12 20.05
CA ASN A 113 -52.47 45.09 21.05
C ASN A 113 -52.81 43.68 20.54
N ALA A 114 -53.91 43.52 19.79
CA ALA A 114 -54.24 42.24 19.15
C ALA A 114 -53.18 41.85 18.10
N HIS A 115 -52.68 42.79 17.30
CA HIS A 115 -51.59 42.54 16.36
C HIS A 115 -50.27 42.18 17.06
N LEU A 116 -49.91 42.86 18.15
CA LEU A 116 -48.71 42.54 18.92
C LEU A 116 -48.78 41.13 19.53
N LYS A 117 -49.95 40.73 20.05
CA LYS A 117 -50.15 39.36 20.53
C LYS A 117 -49.98 38.32 19.42
N HIS A 118 -50.57 38.58 18.26
CA HIS A 118 -50.41 37.70 17.09
C HIS A 118 -48.95 37.62 16.62
N LEU A 119 -48.20 38.73 16.67
CA LEU A 119 -46.77 38.73 16.36
C LEU A 119 -45.97 37.91 17.39
N GLY A 120 -46.26 38.05 18.69
CA GLY A 120 -45.64 37.24 19.74
C GLY A 120 -45.91 35.74 19.56
N GLU A 121 -47.16 35.36 19.29
CA GLU A 121 -47.53 33.96 19.00
C GLU A 121 -46.83 33.42 17.74
N ALA A 122 -46.69 34.24 16.70
CA ALA A 122 -45.96 33.88 15.49
C ALA A 122 -44.45 33.72 15.74
N GLU A 123 -43.86 34.59 16.55
CA GLU A 123 -42.45 34.51 16.95
C GLU A 123 -42.17 33.27 17.81
N ASP A 124 -43.03 32.98 18.80
CA ASP A 124 -42.95 31.76 19.61
C ASP A 124 -43.07 30.49 18.75
N ALA A 125 -43.96 30.49 17.76
CA ALA A 125 -44.10 29.38 16.81
C ALA A 125 -42.83 29.21 15.94
N ILE A 126 -42.21 30.30 15.50
CA ILE A 126 -40.94 30.27 14.75
C ILE A 126 -39.81 29.74 15.63
N ASN A 127 -39.70 30.22 16.88
CA ASN A 127 -38.66 29.78 17.82
C ASN A 127 -38.83 28.30 18.19
N ALA A 128 -40.06 27.84 18.44
CA ALA A 128 -40.34 26.42 18.66
C ALA A 128 -39.97 25.55 17.44
N ARG A 129 -40.20 26.04 16.21
CA ARG A 129 -39.79 25.35 14.99
C ARG A 129 -38.27 25.29 14.85
N LYS A 130 -37.55 26.39 15.15
CA LYS A 130 -36.09 26.44 15.14
C LYS A 130 -35.48 25.45 16.14
N ALA A 131 -35.95 25.45 17.38
CA ALA A 131 -35.48 24.54 18.42
C ALA A 131 -35.67 23.05 18.03
N ARG A 132 -36.82 22.70 17.43
CA ARG A 132 -37.04 21.34 16.90
C ARG A 132 -36.09 20.99 15.76
N GLN A 133 -35.80 21.94 14.88
CA GLN A 133 -34.86 21.73 13.77
C GLN A 133 -33.43 21.56 14.29
N GLU A 134 -32.99 22.35 15.25
CA GLU A 134 -31.69 22.21 15.92
C GLU A 134 -31.56 20.83 16.58
N GLN A 135 -32.56 20.43 17.37
CA GLN A 135 -32.59 19.11 18.01
C GLN A 135 -32.51 17.97 16.97
N TYR A 136 -33.22 18.09 15.84
CA TYR A 136 -33.15 17.12 14.77
C TYR A 136 -31.76 17.06 14.11
N LEU A 137 -31.13 18.21 13.89
CA LEU A 137 -29.77 18.28 13.33
C LEU A 137 -28.74 17.68 14.29
N ASP A 138 -28.87 17.92 15.59
CA ASP A 138 -27.97 17.35 16.60
C ASP A 138 -28.14 15.83 16.73
N GLN A 139 -29.38 15.34 16.69
CA GLN A 139 -29.65 13.90 16.64
C GLN A 139 -29.07 13.26 15.37
N LYS A 140 -29.23 13.90 14.21
CA LYS A 140 -28.67 13.43 12.95
C LYS A 140 -27.14 13.38 13.01
N ARG A 141 -26.49 14.44 13.50
CA ARG A 141 -25.02 14.48 13.68
C ARG A 141 -24.54 13.40 14.64
N ALA A 142 -25.23 13.20 15.76
CA ALA A 142 -24.90 12.14 16.71
C ALA A 142 -24.99 10.74 16.07
N ALA A 143 -26.04 10.49 15.29
CA ALA A 143 -26.21 9.23 14.56
C ALA A 143 -25.12 9.03 13.49
N GLU A 144 -24.76 10.09 12.74
CA GLU A 144 -23.67 10.05 11.76
C GLU A 144 -22.31 9.75 12.42
N VAL A 145 -22.00 10.41 13.54
CA VAL A 145 -20.78 10.16 14.32
C VAL A 145 -20.74 8.72 14.83
N GLN A 146 -21.86 8.20 15.36
CA GLN A 146 -21.96 6.80 15.79
C GLN A 146 -21.76 5.83 14.62
N HIS A 147 -22.36 6.11 13.47
CA HIS A 147 -22.21 5.29 12.28
C HIS A 147 -20.75 5.23 11.80
N VAL A 148 -20.06 6.38 11.72
CA VAL A 148 -18.65 6.45 11.34
C VAL A 148 -17.76 5.72 12.36
N LYS A 149 -18.01 5.88 13.66
CA LYS A 149 -17.28 5.14 14.71
C LYS A 149 -17.44 3.63 14.53
N PHE A 150 -18.67 3.15 14.34
CA PHE A 150 -18.96 1.74 14.12
C PHE A 150 -18.30 1.20 12.85
N ALA A 151 -18.32 1.97 11.75
CA ALA A 151 -17.63 1.59 10.52
C ALA A 151 -16.11 1.50 10.70
N ASN A 152 -15.51 2.45 11.43
CA ASN A 152 -14.07 2.44 11.75
C ASN A 152 -13.69 1.24 12.63
N GLU A 153 -14.50 0.91 13.64
CA GLU A 153 -14.28 -0.27 14.50
C GLU A 153 -14.34 -1.57 13.70
N GLN A 154 -15.31 -1.70 12.78
CA GLN A 154 -15.40 -2.85 11.89
C GLN A 154 -14.19 -2.97 10.96
N LEU A 155 -13.76 -1.86 10.36
CA LEU A 155 -12.56 -1.84 9.51
C LEU A 155 -11.32 -2.23 10.30
N LEU A 156 -11.17 -1.73 11.52
CA LEU A 156 -10.05 -2.04 12.39
C LEU A 156 -10.03 -3.53 12.79
N GLU A 157 -11.18 -4.11 13.12
CA GLU A 157 -11.29 -5.55 13.41
C GLU A 157 -11.02 -6.42 12.17
N ALA A 158 -11.51 -6.01 11.00
CA ALA A 158 -11.21 -6.67 9.73
C ALA A 158 -9.69 -6.64 9.44
N LEU A 159 -9.03 -5.50 9.65
CA LEU A 159 -7.58 -5.37 9.52
C LEU A 159 -6.83 -6.26 10.50
N ARG A 160 -7.23 -6.31 11.79
CA ARG A 160 -6.63 -7.20 12.79
C ARG A 160 -6.77 -8.67 12.42
N SER A 161 -7.95 -9.09 11.99
CA SER A 161 -8.20 -10.48 11.59
C SER A 161 -7.34 -10.88 10.39
N THR A 162 -7.25 -9.99 9.39
CA THR A 162 -6.40 -10.18 8.21
C THR A 162 -4.93 -10.23 8.59
N LEU A 163 -4.45 -9.30 9.41
CA LEU A 163 -3.07 -9.26 9.87
C LEU A 163 -2.71 -10.52 10.66
N ARG A 164 -3.58 -10.98 11.56
CA ARG A 164 -3.38 -12.21 12.33
C ARG A 164 -3.34 -13.45 11.43
N ALA A 165 -4.20 -13.52 10.42
CA ALA A 165 -4.19 -14.59 9.44
C ALA A 165 -2.89 -14.59 8.63
N GLU A 166 -2.42 -13.42 8.20
CA GLU A 166 -1.17 -13.22 7.47
C GLU A 166 0.06 -13.60 8.31
N VAL A 167 0.14 -13.12 9.56
CA VAL A 167 1.19 -13.50 10.51
C VAL A 167 1.19 -15.02 10.72
N GLY A 168 0.01 -15.63 10.88
CA GLY A 168 -0.14 -17.09 10.98
C GLY A 168 0.35 -17.83 9.73
N ARG A 169 0.09 -17.29 8.52
CA ARG A 169 0.60 -17.83 7.25
C ARG A 169 2.12 -17.72 7.17
N VAL A 170 2.70 -16.57 7.51
CA VAL A 170 4.16 -16.39 7.53
C VAL A 170 4.82 -17.32 8.53
N ALA A 171 4.24 -17.53 9.71
CA ALA A 171 4.76 -18.45 10.70
C ALA A 171 4.72 -19.92 10.22
N LYS A 172 3.71 -20.31 9.43
CA LYS A 172 3.68 -21.62 8.75
C LYS A 172 4.76 -21.69 7.67
N ASP A 173 4.90 -20.66 6.86
CA ASP A 173 5.88 -20.61 5.77
C ASP A 173 7.31 -20.66 6.31
N VAL A 174 7.62 -19.95 7.41
CA VAL A 174 8.93 -20.01 8.08
C VAL A 174 9.23 -21.42 8.60
N ARG A 175 8.25 -22.11 9.20
CA ARG A 175 8.43 -23.50 9.63
C ARG A 175 8.66 -24.45 8.45
N SER A 176 7.91 -24.27 7.37
CA SER A 176 8.10 -25.05 6.14
C SER A 176 9.44 -24.76 5.45
N ALA A 177 9.92 -23.51 5.54
CA ALA A 177 11.20 -23.10 4.98
C ALA A 177 12.36 -23.80 5.70
N LEU A 178 12.30 -23.96 7.03
CA LEU A 178 13.30 -24.73 7.78
C LEU A 178 13.38 -26.17 7.28
N ALA A 179 12.24 -26.84 7.09
CA ALA A 179 12.21 -28.20 6.55
C ALA A 179 12.79 -28.26 5.12
N THR A 180 12.44 -27.28 4.28
CA THR A 180 12.97 -27.18 2.90
C THR A 180 14.49 -26.95 2.91
N VAL A 181 15.00 -26.11 3.81
CA VAL A 181 16.44 -25.84 3.96
C VAL A 181 17.17 -27.11 4.36
N THR A 182 16.66 -27.85 5.36
CA THR A 182 17.28 -29.10 5.80
C THR A 182 17.25 -30.17 4.72
N GLU A 183 16.16 -30.27 3.97
CA GLU A 183 16.05 -31.20 2.84
C GLU A 183 17.04 -30.86 1.73
N LEU A 184 17.15 -29.56 1.38
CA LEU A 184 18.11 -29.10 0.38
C LEU A 184 19.55 -29.39 0.82
N LEU A 185 19.94 -29.02 2.04
CA LEU A 185 21.28 -29.28 2.55
C LEU A 185 21.62 -30.78 2.57
N ASN A 186 20.68 -31.63 3.00
CA ASN A 186 20.88 -33.08 2.94
C ASN A 186 21.02 -33.59 1.49
N SER A 187 20.27 -33.00 0.55
CA SER A 187 20.38 -33.35 -0.87
C SER A 187 21.72 -32.90 -1.47
N ASP A 188 22.19 -31.71 -1.08
CA ASP A 188 23.47 -31.16 -1.50
C ASP A 188 24.63 -31.99 -0.94
N ASP A 189 24.58 -32.36 0.35
CA ASP A 189 25.56 -33.24 1.00
C ASP A 189 25.64 -34.60 0.31
N ARG A 190 24.50 -35.16 -0.12
CA ARG A 190 24.47 -36.39 -0.90
C ARG A 190 25.15 -36.23 -2.26
N VAL A 191 24.86 -35.14 -2.99
CA VAL A 191 25.50 -34.86 -4.28
C VAL A 191 27.00 -34.64 -4.11
N LEU A 192 27.43 -33.96 -3.05
CA LEU A 192 28.85 -33.77 -2.73
C LEU A 192 29.53 -35.09 -2.36
N SER A 193 28.86 -35.97 -1.63
CA SER A 193 29.37 -37.33 -1.36
C SER A 193 29.50 -38.13 -2.65
N GLU A 194 28.52 -38.07 -3.56
CA GLU A 194 28.61 -38.71 -4.88
C GLU A 194 29.80 -38.14 -5.69
N LEU A 195 30.06 -36.83 -5.57
CA LEU A 195 31.19 -36.16 -6.20
C LEU A 195 32.55 -36.63 -5.65
N ASP A 196 32.64 -36.81 -4.33
CA ASP A 196 33.83 -37.33 -3.66
C ASP A 196 34.08 -38.80 -4.01
N ASP A 197 33.01 -39.59 -4.15
CA ASP A 197 33.05 -40.95 -4.67
C ASP A 197 33.56 -41.00 -6.13
N PHE A 198 33.16 -40.05 -6.98
CA PHE A 198 33.72 -39.91 -8.33
C PHE A 198 35.21 -39.57 -8.31
N SER A 199 35.63 -38.66 -7.42
CA SER A 199 37.04 -38.29 -7.25
C SER A 199 37.88 -39.49 -6.79
N SER A 200 37.41 -40.20 -5.77
CA SER A 200 38.11 -41.33 -5.16
C SER A 200 38.12 -42.60 -6.03
N SER A 201 37.06 -42.83 -6.82
CA SER A 201 37.00 -43.94 -7.80
C SER A 201 37.86 -43.69 -9.04
N SER A 202 37.97 -42.44 -9.51
CA SER A 202 38.92 -42.07 -10.57
C SER A 202 40.38 -42.36 -10.15
N VAL A 203 40.71 -42.12 -8.87
CA VAL A 203 42.03 -42.39 -8.31
C VAL A 203 42.30 -43.89 -8.10
N LYS A 204 41.27 -44.73 -7.94
CA LYS A 204 41.42 -46.17 -7.65
C LYS A 204 41.41 -47.10 -8.87
N VAL A 205 40.85 -46.70 -10.01
CA VAL A 205 40.71 -47.60 -11.17
C VAL A 205 41.91 -47.56 -12.12
N GLU A 206 42.71 -46.49 -12.11
CA GLU A 206 43.97 -46.49 -12.84
C GLU A 206 45.06 -47.17 -12.01
N CYS A 207 45.24 -48.46 -12.27
CA CYS A 207 46.57 -49.04 -12.23
C CYS A 207 47.49 -48.05 -12.96
N GLN A 208 48.34 -47.35 -12.19
CA GLN A 208 49.27 -46.29 -12.61
C GLN A 208 50.23 -46.80 -13.68
N THR A 209 49.72 -47.00 -14.89
CA THR A 209 50.56 -47.23 -16.05
C THR A 209 50.94 -45.83 -16.48
N ASP A 210 52.08 -45.36 -15.99
CA ASP A 210 52.67 -44.12 -16.44
C ASP A 210 52.87 -44.22 -17.96
N LEU A 211 51.99 -43.53 -18.69
CA LEU A 211 51.96 -43.55 -20.15
C LEU A 211 53.26 -42.97 -20.72
N ASP A 212 53.95 -42.12 -19.97
CA ASP A 212 55.23 -41.55 -20.36
C ASP A 212 56.34 -42.58 -20.17
N ALA A 213 56.39 -43.27 -19.02
CA ALA A 213 57.30 -44.40 -18.82
C ALA A 213 57.05 -45.55 -19.82
N LEU A 214 55.79 -45.80 -20.17
CA LEU A 214 55.42 -46.80 -21.17
C LEU A 214 55.86 -46.38 -22.59
N ALA A 215 55.71 -45.11 -22.94
CA ALA A 215 56.19 -44.57 -24.21
C ALA A 215 57.72 -44.66 -24.33
N GLU A 216 58.45 -44.36 -23.26
CA GLU A 216 59.91 -44.55 -23.21
C GLU A 216 60.29 -46.03 -23.38
N ARG A 217 59.57 -46.93 -22.71
CA ARG A 217 59.81 -48.37 -22.83
C ARG A 217 59.57 -48.87 -24.26
N VAL A 218 58.49 -48.43 -24.90
CA VAL A 218 58.19 -48.75 -26.31
C VAL A 218 59.29 -48.23 -27.23
N SER A 219 59.74 -46.98 -27.04
CA SER A 219 60.85 -46.41 -27.83
C SER A 219 62.12 -47.23 -27.70
N ARG A 220 62.51 -47.59 -26.47
CA ARG A 220 63.68 -48.43 -26.18
C ARG A 220 63.60 -49.81 -26.82
N LEU A 221 62.47 -50.50 -26.68
CA LEU A 221 62.27 -51.84 -27.25
C LEU A 221 62.28 -51.82 -28.78
N THR A 222 61.68 -50.79 -29.38
CA THR A 222 61.67 -50.62 -30.85
C THR A 222 63.08 -50.34 -31.38
N GLY A 223 63.87 -49.54 -30.65
CA GLY A 223 65.28 -49.31 -30.95
C GLY A 223 66.15 -50.57 -30.85
N ALA A 224 65.95 -51.37 -29.79
CA ALA A 224 66.65 -52.64 -29.63
C ALA A 224 66.28 -53.64 -30.74
N LEU A 225 65.01 -53.73 -31.12
CA LEU A 225 64.54 -54.61 -32.19
C LEU A 225 65.11 -54.21 -33.56
N ARG A 226 65.22 -52.91 -33.83
CA ARG A 226 65.93 -52.40 -35.01
C ARG A 226 67.38 -52.87 -35.04
N HIS A 227 68.10 -52.71 -33.93
CA HIS A 227 69.50 -53.11 -33.83
C HIS A 227 69.69 -54.62 -34.07
N PHE A 228 68.91 -55.48 -33.40
CA PHE A 228 69.02 -56.93 -33.57
C PHE A 228 68.65 -57.41 -34.98
N ARG A 229 67.60 -56.84 -35.60
CA ARG A 229 67.24 -57.19 -36.98
C ARG A 229 68.31 -56.75 -37.97
N ALA A 230 68.86 -55.55 -37.82
CA ALA A 230 69.90 -55.04 -38.71
C ALA A 230 71.16 -55.91 -38.60
N GLN A 231 71.56 -56.25 -37.38
CA GLN A 231 72.68 -57.16 -37.14
C GLN A 231 72.45 -58.54 -37.75
N THR A 232 71.25 -59.12 -37.60
CA THR A 232 70.92 -60.43 -38.18
C THR A 232 71.01 -60.42 -39.72
N VAL A 233 70.58 -59.33 -40.36
CA VAL A 233 70.67 -59.20 -41.83
C VAL A 233 72.14 -59.05 -42.25
N LYS A 234 72.92 -58.24 -41.53
CA LYS A 234 74.36 -58.08 -41.76
C LYS A 234 75.11 -59.39 -41.58
N ASP A 235 74.90 -60.10 -40.46
CA ASP A 235 75.51 -61.40 -40.18
C ASP A 235 75.15 -62.45 -41.26
N ARG A 236 73.91 -62.44 -41.76
CA ARG A 236 73.50 -63.31 -42.88
C ARG A 236 74.21 -62.96 -44.19
N LEU A 237 74.42 -61.67 -44.44
CA LEU A 237 75.12 -61.19 -45.63
C LEU A 237 76.61 -61.54 -45.55
N ASP A 238 77.23 -61.39 -44.37
CA ASP A 238 78.59 -61.83 -44.07
C ASP A 238 78.75 -63.35 -44.27
N CYS A 239 77.82 -64.16 -43.73
CA CYS A 239 77.84 -65.61 -43.93
C CYS A 239 77.71 -65.98 -45.41
N ALA A 240 76.76 -65.40 -46.14
CA ALA A 240 76.58 -65.68 -47.57
C ALA A 240 77.80 -65.25 -48.40
N TYR A 241 78.43 -64.13 -48.04
CA TYR A 241 79.67 -63.67 -48.66
C TYR A 241 80.81 -64.67 -48.44
N LEU A 242 81.04 -65.09 -47.19
CA LEU A 242 82.06 -66.09 -46.85
C LEU A 242 81.80 -67.45 -47.50
N GLU A 243 80.53 -67.91 -47.56
CA GLU A 243 80.15 -69.13 -48.26
C GLU A 243 80.42 -69.03 -49.77
N SER A 244 80.13 -67.88 -50.39
CA SER A 244 80.41 -67.65 -51.82
C SER A 244 81.90 -67.64 -52.14
N LEU A 245 82.75 -67.10 -51.25
CA LEU A 245 84.21 -67.15 -51.36
C LEU A 245 84.71 -68.60 -51.25
N SER A 246 84.17 -69.38 -50.31
CA SER A 246 84.54 -70.79 -50.14
C SER A 246 84.13 -71.67 -51.33
N ALA A 247 83.05 -71.31 -52.04
CA ALA A 247 82.59 -71.99 -53.25
C ALA A 247 83.39 -71.57 -54.50
N ALA A 248 83.87 -70.33 -54.55
CA ALA A 248 84.70 -69.81 -55.65
C ALA A 248 86.11 -70.44 -55.67
N ASP A 249 86.68 -70.77 -54.50
CA ASP A 249 87.98 -71.45 -54.37
C ASP A 249 88.02 -72.88 -54.98
N ILE A 250 86.87 -73.45 -55.34
CA ILE A 250 86.76 -74.79 -55.93
C ILE A 250 86.87 -74.77 -57.47
N VAL A 251 86.82 -73.59 -58.13
CA VAL A 251 86.99 -73.46 -59.59
C VAL A 251 88.21 -72.57 -59.89
N PRO A 252 89.30 -73.11 -60.48
CA PRO A 252 90.48 -72.32 -60.80
C PRO A 252 90.26 -71.57 -62.11
N SER A 253 89.72 -70.36 -62.03
CA SER A 253 89.83 -69.39 -63.12
C SER A 253 90.37 -68.08 -62.56
N ALA A 254 91.70 -67.98 -62.54
CA ALA A 254 92.40 -66.74 -62.25
C ALA A 254 92.05 -65.69 -63.31
N GLN A 255 91.52 -64.56 -62.86
CA GLN A 255 91.58 -63.31 -63.61
C GLN A 255 91.92 -62.20 -62.62
N ASP A 256 93.03 -61.50 -62.89
CA ASP A 256 93.56 -60.38 -62.09
C ASP A 256 92.48 -59.35 -61.80
N VAL A 257 92.10 -59.24 -60.53
CA VAL A 257 91.26 -58.17 -60.01
C VAL A 257 92.15 -56.96 -59.76
N THR A 258 91.90 -55.85 -60.46
CA THR A 258 92.65 -54.60 -60.30
C THR A 258 92.23 -53.87 -59.01
N ASP A 259 93.19 -53.28 -58.28
CA ASP A 259 92.97 -52.57 -56.99
C ASP A 259 91.86 -51.50 -57.01
N GLY A 260 91.54 -50.92 -58.17
CA GLY A 260 90.42 -49.96 -58.28
C GLY A 260 89.03 -50.59 -58.19
N THR A 261 88.90 -51.90 -58.40
CA THR A 261 87.62 -52.63 -58.32
C THR A 261 87.33 -53.14 -56.91
N THR A 262 88.35 -53.45 -56.12
CA THR A 262 88.21 -53.84 -54.71
C THR A 262 87.78 -52.68 -53.82
N ASP A 263 88.35 -51.49 -54.01
CA ASP A 263 87.96 -50.28 -53.28
C ASP A 263 86.52 -49.83 -53.60
N ALA A 264 86.09 -49.96 -54.87
CA ALA A 264 84.72 -49.66 -55.28
C ALA A 264 83.71 -50.63 -54.65
N VAL A 265 84.02 -51.93 -54.65
CA VAL A 265 83.18 -52.96 -54.01
C VAL A 265 83.13 -52.78 -52.49
N GLN A 266 84.23 -52.37 -51.84
CA GLN A 266 84.24 -52.04 -50.41
C GLN A 266 83.37 -50.81 -50.11
N GLY A 267 83.39 -49.81 -50.99
CA GLY A 267 82.51 -48.63 -50.90
C GLY A 267 81.03 -49.00 -51.03
N ASP A 268 80.69 -49.82 -52.02
CA ASP A 268 79.34 -50.32 -52.26
C ASP A 268 78.84 -51.20 -51.09
N LEU A 269 79.72 -52.02 -50.52
CA LEU A 269 79.42 -52.83 -49.34
C LEU A 269 79.15 -51.94 -48.12
N ASN A 270 79.99 -50.94 -47.84
CA ASN A 270 79.76 -50.00 -46.75
C ASN A 270 78.43 -49.22 -46.92
N SER A 271 78.11 -48.83 -48.16
CA SER A 271 76.82 -48.22 -48.50
C SER A 271 75.65 -49.17 -48.24
N LEU A 272 75.78 -50.44 -48.64
CA LEU A 272 74.77 -51.47 -48.40
C LEU A 272 74.53 -51.72 -46.89
N TYR A 273 75.58 -51.70 -46.07
CA TYR A 273 75.43 -51.85 -44.61
C TYR A 273 74.68 -50.68 -43.97
N SER A 274 74.89 -49.45 -44.46
CA SER A 274 74.10 -48.29 -44.04
C SER A 274 72.64 -48.36 -44.53
N GLU A 275 72.43 -48.81 -45.76
CA GLU A 275 71.08 -48.96 -46.32
C GLU A 275 70.29 -50.07 -45.59
N ILE A 276 70.94 -51.14 -45.15
CA ILE A 276 70.32 -52.17 -44.30
C ILE A 276 69.83 -51.56 -42.98
N ASP A 277 70.60 -50.69 -42.34
CA ASP A 277 70.17 -50.01 -41.11
C ASP A 277 68.93 -49.12 -41.35
N ASP A 278 68.91 -48.40 -42.47
CA ASP A 278 67.80 -47.53 -42.86
C ASP A 278 66.54 -48.32 -43.22
N VAL A 279 66.66 -49.35 -44.06
CA VAL A 279 65.54 -50.20 -44.49
C VAL A 279 64.97 -50.98 -43.30
N VAL A 280 65.81 -51.61 -42.48
CA VAL A 280 65.36 -52.27 -41.25
C VAL A 280 64.74 -51.25 -40.30
N GLY A 281 65.30 -50.04 -40.23
CA GLY A 281 64.76 -48.92 -39.48
C GLY A 281 63.32 -48.58 -39.87
N ILE A 282 63.06 -48.48 -41.18
CA ILE A 282 61.74 -48.21 -41.75
C ILE A 282 60.78 -49.38 -41.48
N VAL A 283 61.21 -50.63 -41.73
CA VAL A 283 60.35 -51.81 -41.53
C VAL A 283 59.95 -51.96 -40.06
N VAL A 284 60.89 -51.82 -39.12
CA VAL A 284 60.61 -51.91 -37.68
C VAL A 284 59.73 -50.75 -37.20
N ALA A 285 59.95 -49.54 -37.73
CA ALA A 285 59.07 -48.42 -37.46
C ALA A 285 57.66 -48.67 -38.00
N GLN A 286 57.52 -49.24 -39.20
CA GLN A 286 56.22 -49.48 -39.82
C GLN A 286 55.44 -50.63 -39.16
N GLU A 287 56.09 -51.76 -38.87
CA GLU A 287 55.45 -52.95 -38.28
C GLU A 287 55.10 -52.78 -36.80
N HIS A 288 55.93 -52.06 -36.04
CA HIS A 288 55.81 -52.01 -34.58
C HIS A 288 55.75 -50.59 -34.02
N GLY A 289 56.68 -49.72 -34.44
CA GLY A 289 56.81 -48.38 -33.87
C GLY A 289 55.57 -47.50 -34.06
N ASN A 290 55.08 -47.41 -35.30
CA ASN A 290 53.96 -46.54 -35.68
C ASN A 290 52.64 -47.02 -35.06
N ALA A 291 52.39 -48.33 -35.09
CA ALA A 291 51.19 -48.92 -34.51
C ALA A 291 51.13 -48.72 -32.99
N LEU A 292 52.23 -48.97 -32.27
CA LEU A 292 52.30 -48.76 -30.83
C LEU A 292 52.21 -47.28 -30.45
N HIS A 293 52.87 -46.39 -31.20
CA HIS A 293 52.80 -44.96 -30.96
C HIS A 293 51.39 -44.41 -31.20
N ALA A 294 50.71 -44.84 -32.28
CA ALA A 294 49.32 -44.48 -32.55
C ALA A 294 48.38 -44.99 -31.45
N ALA A 295 48.56 -46.22 -30.97
CA ALA A 295 47.80 -46.77 -29.86
C ALA A 295 48.01 -45.95 -28.56
N LEU A 296 49.25 -45.62 -28.20
CA LEU A 296 49.56 -44.77 -27.05
C LEU A 296 48.94 -43.36 -27.17
N GLN A 297 49.00 -42.74 -28.35
CA GLN A 297 48.34 -41.46 -28.59
C GLN A 297 46.82 -41.57 -28.46
N SER A 298 46.21 -42.65 -28.94
CA SER A 298 44.76 -42.87 -28.83
C SER A 298 44.32 -43.01 -27.37
N VAL A 299 45.08 -43.74 -26.56
CA VAL A 299 44.83 -43.89 -25.11
C VAL A 299 44.99 -42.55 -24.39
N ARG A 300 46.05 -41.78 -24.70
CA ARG A 300 46.23 -40.43 -24.15
C ARG A 300 45.06 -39.50 -24.51
N ARG A 301 44.54 -39.57 -25.74
CA ARG A 301 43.38 -38.77 -26.17
C ARG A 301 42.11 -39.20 -25.44
N ALA A 302 41.86 -40.51 -25.32
CA ALA A 302 40.72 -41.05 -24.60
C ALA A 302 40.73 -40.62 -23.12
N ARG A 303 41.87 -40.78 -22.42
CA ARG A 303 42.04 -40.35 -21.03
C ARG A 303 41.77 -38.86 -20.83
N LYS A 304 42.36 -38.00 -21.67
CA LYS A 304 42.09 -36.54 -21.64
C LYS A 304 40.63 -36.22 -21.90
N GLN A 305 39.94 -36.99 -22.77
CA GLN A 305 38.53 -36.78 -23.06
C GLN A 305 37.66 -37.19 -21.87
N ASP A 306 37.98 -38.29 -21.20
CA ASP A 306 37.24 -38.76 -20.03
C ASP A 306 37.45 -37.84 -18.82
N GLU A 307 38.67 -37.35 -18.59
CA GLU A 307 38.97 -36.30 -17.60
C GLU A 307 38.17 -35.01 -17.88
N ARG A 308 38.06 -34.59 -19.14
CA ARG A 308 37.24 -33.43 -19.53
C ARG A 308 35.76 -33.65 -19.25
N LYS A 309 35.21 -34.82 -19.62
CA LYS A 309 33.80 -35.16 -19.35
C LYS A 309 33.51 -35.20 -17.85
N LEU A 310 34.43 -35.74 -17.06
CA LEU A 310 34.32 -35.78 -15.61
C LEU A 310 34.32 -34.35 -15.04
N ASN A 311 35.28 -33.51 -15.44
CA ASN A 311 35.34 -32.11 -15.02
C ASN A 311 34.09 -31.33 -15.41
N GLU A 312 33.55 -31.57 -16.61
CA GLU A 312 32.31 -30.92 -17.06
C GLU A 312 31.09 -31.37 -16.22
N LYS A 313 31.01 -32.66 -15.88
CA LYS A 313 29.97 -33.19 -14.99
C LYS A 313 30.07 -32.57 -13.60
N VAL A 314 31.27 -32.51 -13.04
CA VAL A 314 31.55 -31.88 -11.74
C VAL A 314 31.15 -30.41 -11.75
N TYR A 315 31.57 -29.68 -12.78
CA TYR A 315 31.23 -28.27 -12.96
C TYR A 315 29.72 -28.06 -13.02
N ARG A 316 29.00 -28.85 -13.84
CA ARG A 316 27.53 -28.77 -13.95
C ARG A 316 26.84 -29.06 -12.62
N GLN A 317 27.29 -30.04 -11.86
CA GLN A 317 26.73 -30.35 -10.54
C GLN A 317 26.98 -29.19 -9.56
N LEU A 318 28.19 -28.63 -9.51
CA LEU A 318 28.49 -27.46 -8.66
C LEU A 318 27.67 -26.23 -9.04
N CYS A 319 27.46 -25.96 -10.34
CA CYS A 319 26.56 -24.90 -10.80
C CYS A 319 25.12 -25.13 -10.34
N SER A 320 24.61 -26.36 -10.46
CA SER A 320 23.27 -26.69 -9.98
C SER A 320 23.10 -26.48 -8.48
N LEU A 321 24.10 -26.88 -7.66
CA LEU A 321 24.09 -26.68 -6.21
C LEU A 321 24.09 -25.20 -5.85
N THR A 322 24.95 -24.41 -6.51
CA THR A 322 25.02 -22.96 -6.28
C THR A 322 23.75 -22.23 -6.71
N GLU A 323 23.14 -22.60 -7.84
CA GLU A 323 21.85 -22.06 -8.27
C GLU A 323 20.73 -22.37 -7.26
N ALA A 324 20.66 -23.61 -6.75
CA ALA A 324 19.68 -24.01 -5.76
C ALA A 324 19.85 -23.21 -4.45
N ALA A 325 21.08 -23.03 -3.98
CA ALA A 325 21.39 -22.23 -2.79
C ALA A 325 21.01 -20.75 -2.98
N VAL A 326 21.30 -20.15 -4.14
CA VAL A 326 20.94 -18.76 -4.46
C VAL A 326 19.41 -18.58 -4.48
N ASN A 327 18.69 -19.52 -5.08
CA ASN A 327 17.22 -19.48 -5.14
C ASN A 327 16.59 -19.61 -3.74
N LEU A 328 17.15 -20.48 -2.89
CA LEU A 328 16.73 -20.61 -1.50
C LEU A 328 16.98 -19.31 -0.71
N SER A 329 18.16 -18.69 -0.88
CA SER A 329 18.47 -17.40 -0.23
C SER A 329 17.47 -16.32 -0.60
N LYS A 330 17.17 -16.15 -1.90
CA LYS A 330 16.16 -15.17 -2.37
C LYS A 330 14.79 -15.43 -1.75
N ARG A 331 14.38 -16.70 -1.66
CA ARG A 331 13.11 -17.09 -1.03
C ARG A 331 13.11 -16.73 0.46
N LEU A 332 14.18 -17.00 1.19
CA LEU A 332 14.30 -16.65 2.61
C LEU A 332 14.31 -15.13 2.84
N GLU A 333 15.00 -14.37 1.99
CA GLU A 333 15.00 -12.90 2.04
C GLU A 333 13.59 -12.33 1.83
N SER A 334 12.84 -12.86 0.86
CA SER A 334 11.46 -12.46 0.62
C SER A 334 10.53 -12.79 1.81
N LEU A 335 10.75 -13.93 2.46
CA LEU A 335 10.01 -14.28 3.68
C LEU A 335 10.38 -13.35 4.84
N GLN A 336 11.65 -12.99 4.97
CA GLN A 336 12.12 -12.08 6.01
C GLN A 336 11.62 -10.64 5.79
N SER A 337 11.57 -10.16 4.54
CA SER A 337 11.00 -8.85 4.23
C SER A 337 9.50 -8.82 4.51
N ARG A 338 8.76 -9.87 4.13
CA ARG A 338 7.33 -10.01 4.46
C ARG A 338 7.11 -10.03 5.97
N ARG A 339 7.92 -10.78 6.73
CA ARG A 339 7.84 -10.82 8.20
C ARG A 339 8.07 -9.45 8.82
N ARG A 340 9.08 -8.70 8.34
CA ARG A 340 9.35 -7.33 8.81
C ARG A 340 8.20 -6.38 8.51
N GLY A 341 7.68 -6.40 7.28
CA GLY A 341 6.53 -5.58 6.90
C GLY A 341 5.29 -5.85 7.77
N LEU A 342 5.02 -7.10 8.10
CA LEU A 342 3.90 -7.44 8.99
C LEU A 342 4.13 -6.97 10.43
N HIS A 343 5.34 -7.05 10.97
CA HIS A 343 5.64 -6.51 12.30
C HIS A 343 5.52 -4.98 12.35
N GLU A 344 5.92 -4.29 11.28
CA GLU A 344 5.74 -2.84 11.17
C GLU A 344 4.25 -2.47 11.14
N LEU A 345 3.45 -3.17 10.34
CA LEU A 345 1.99 -2.96 10.29
C LEU A 345 1.31 -3.25 11.64
N ASP A 346 1.76 -4.28 12.36
CA ASP A 346 1.27 -4.59 13.71
C ASP A 346 1.59 -3.45 14.70
N GLY A 347 2.81 -2.92 14.64
CA GLY A 347 3.21 -1.75 15.43
C GLY A 347 2.38 -0.50 15.11
N GLN A 348 2.08 -0.26 13.84
CA GLN A 348 1.23 0.85 13.40
C GLN A 348 -0.22 0.69 13.87
N LEU A 349 -0.79 -0.52 13.81
CA LEU A 349 -2.12 -0.78 14.36
C LEU A 349 -2.16 -0.53 15.87
N LEU A 350 -1.17 -0.99 16.62
CA LEU A 350 -1.07 -0.73 18.07
C LEU A 350 -0.98 0.78 18.37
N HIS A 351 -0.24 1.54 17.55
CA HIS A 351 -0.17 2.98 17.70
C HIS A 351 -1.54 3.65 17.43
N LEU A 352 -2.23 3.25 16.35
CA LEU A 352 -3.58 3.76 16.03
C LEU A 352 -4.60 3.44 17.11
N GLU A 353 -4.50 2.27 17.76
CA GLU A 353 -5.36 1.92 18.88
C GLU A 353 -5.07 2.75 20.13
N ASN A 354 -3.79 3.00 20.41
CA ASN A 354 -3.39 3.82 21.55
C ASN A 354 -3.80 5.29 21.38
N THR A 355 -3.70 5.84 20.16
CA THR A 355 -4.19 7.19 19.86
C THR A 355 -5.72 7.25 19.91
N ALA A 356 -6.42 6.23 19.39
CA ALA A 356 -7.88 6.17 19.49
C ALA A 356 -8.35 6.12 20.95
N ARG A 357 -7.67 5.36 21.82
CA ARG A 357 -8.00 5.30 23.26
C ARG A 357 -7.67 6.58 24.00
N SER A 358 -6.55 7.25 23.70
CA SER A 358 -6.17 8.49 24.38
C SER A 358 -7.12 9.66 24.10
N HIS A 359 -7.75 9.71 22.91
CA HIS A 359 -8.76 10.71 22.56
C HIS A 359 -10.15 10.44 23.16
N THR A 360 -10.39 9.27 23.77
CA THR A 360 -11.68 8.92 24.38
C THR A 360 -11.77 9.12 25.89
N LYS A 361 -10.70 9.61 26.55
CA LYS A 361 -10.80 10.04 27.94
C LYS A 361 -11.44 11.43 27.99
N PRO A 362 -12.68 11.58 28.51
CA PRO A 362 -13.18 12.90 28.85
C PRO A 362 -12.29 13.41 29.99
N ALA A 363 -11.72 14.60 29.83
CA ALA A 363 -11.20 15.32 30.97
C ALA A 363 -12.39 15.51 31.93
N THR A 364 -12.44 14.71 32.98
CA THR A 364 -13.35 14.91 34.10
C THR A 364 -12.96 16.26 34.71
N ILE A 365 -13.69 17.31 34.33
CA ILE A 365 -13.64 18.58 35.02
C ILE A 365 -14.37 18.32 36.35
N ASP A 366 -13.60 17.90 37.34
CA ASP A 366 -14.04 17.93 38.73
C ASP A 366 -14.22 19.41 39.11
N HIS A 367 -15.49 19.78 39.30
CA HIS A 367 -15.85 21.07 39.87
C HIS A 367 -16.12 20.87 41.36
N PRO A 368 -15.29 21.44 42.27
CA PRO A 368 -15.79 21.90 43.54
C PRO A 368 -16.11 23.39 43.40
N GLY A 369 -17.36 23.74 43.70
CA GLY A 369 -17.83 25.11 43.68
C GLY A 369 -17.07 25.99 44.67
N ALA A 370 -16.71 27.18 44.20
CA ALA A 370 -16.72 28.40 44.99
C ALA A 370 -16.71 29.57 44.01
N GLU A 371 -17.55 30.54 44.33
CA GLU A 371 -17.76 31.84 43.71
C GLU A 371 -16.43 32.55 43.36
N SER A 372 -16.28 33.07 42.13
CA SER A 372 -15.64 34.37 41.83
C SER A 372 -15.61 34.66 40.33
N GLU A 373 -16.08 35.87 40.00
CA GLU A 373 -15.65 36.82 38.96
C GLU A 373 -15.28 36.38 37.52
N ASP A 374 -15.75 37.22 36.59
CA ASP A 374 -15.50 37.26 35.15
C ASP A 374 -14.10 36.80 34.71
N HIS A 375 -13.95 35.50 34.49
CA HIS A 375 -12.84 34.94 33.73
C HIS A 375 -13.37 34.31 32.45
N ILE A 376 -13.12 35.02 31.35
CA ILE A 376 -13.23 34.52 29.99
C ILE A 376 -12.45 33.21 29.94
N GLY A 377 -13.16 32.10 29.67
CA GLY A 377 -12.59 30.77 29.76
C GLY A 377 -11.33 30.61 28.89
N PRO A 378 -10.39 29.72 29.27
CA PRO A 378 -9.11 29.54 28.56
C PRO A 378 -9.30 29.15 27.09
N ALA A 379 -10.44 28.54 26.72
CA ALA A 379 -10.81 28.26 25.34
C ALA A 379 -11.12 29.55 24.54
N ALA A 380 -11.80 30.52 25.15
CA ALA A 380 -12.07 31.81 24.52
C ALA A 380 -10.79 32.67 24.44
N GLN A 381 -9.89 32.54 25.41
CA GLN A 381 -8.58 33.20 25.39
C GLN A 381 -7.64 32.59 24.33
N ALA A 382 -7.64 31.26 24.18
CA ALA A 382 -6.89 30.56 23.13
C ALA A 382 -7.44 30.86 21.72
N LEU A 383 -8.76 30.91 21.55
CA LEU A 383 -9.39 31.32 20.29
C LEU A 383 -9.07 32.78 19.95
N SER A 384 -9.11 33.69 20.93
CA SER A 384 -8.75 35.11 20.72
C SER A 384 -7.28 35.26 20.32
N GLN A 385 -6.37 34.49 20.93
CA GLN A 385 -4.95 34.47 20.55
C GLN A 385 -4.72 33.88 19.15
N HIS A 386 -5.42 32.80 18.79
CA HIS A 386 -5.30 32.18 17.47
C HIS A 386 -5.91 33.05 16.35
N LEU A 387 -6.87 33.90 16.67
CA LEU A 387 -7.46 34.89 15.76
C LEU A 387 -6.72 36.23 15.76
N GLY A 388 -5.63 36.38 16.54
CA GLY A 388 -4.81 37.59 16.59
C GLY A 388 -5.46 38.77 17.34
N LEU A 389 -6.55 38.54 18.07
CA LEU A 389 -7.27 39.57 18.81
C LEU A 389 -6.63 39.74 20.20
N SER A 390 -5.76 40.74 20.35
CA SER A 390 -5.15 41.11 21.63
C SER A 390 -6.19 41.77 22.53
N LEU A 391 -6.74 41.00 23.47
CA LEU A 391 -7.70 41.49 24.47
C LEU A 391 -6.95 42.10 25.66
N ASP A 392 -6.37 43.27 25.45
CA ASP A 392 -5.78 44.07 26.53
C ASP A 392 -6.91 44.88 27.19
N VAL A 393 -7.39 44.39 28.33
CA VAL A 393 -8.48 44.98 29.10
C VAL A 393 -7.97 46.22 29.83
N GLY A 394 -8.01 47.34 29.14
CA GLY A 394 -7.79 48.67 29.71
C GLY A 394 -8.32 49.74 28.77
N ASP A 395 -9.45 50.36 29.13
CA ASP A 395 -10.10 51.55 28.54
C ASP A 395 -9.72 51.87 27.09
N ARG A 396 -10.43 51.26 26.14
CA ARG A 396 -10.21 51.49 24.70
C ARG A 396 -11.44 52.06 24.00
N LYS A 397 -11.17 53.13 23.24
CA LYS A 397 -12.10 54.02 22.56
C LYS A 397 -12.71 53.30 21.35
N VAL A 398 -13.83 53.83 20.83
CA VAL A 398 -14.55 53.38 19.60
C VAL A 398 -13.61 53.11 18.41
N SER A 399 -12.42 53.71 18.37
CA SER A 399 -11.35 53.43 17.40
C SER A 399 -10.88 51.96 17.39
N ASP A 400 -10.81 51.29 18.54
CA ASP A 400 -10.35 49.90 18.64
C ASP A 400 -11.40 48.89 18.14
N ILE A 401 -12.68 49.22 18.28
CA ILE A 401 -13.78 48.42 17.71
C ILE A 401 -13.70 48.48 16.18
N THR A 402 -13.51 49.67 15.59
CA THR A 402 -13.37 49.78 14.13
C THR A 402 -12.12 49.09 13.57
N ALA A 403 -11.04 48.98 14.38
CA ALA A 403 -9.85 48.23 14.00
C ALA A 403 -10.10 46.71 14.06
N ALA A 404 -10.79 46.22 15.09
CA ALA A 404 -11.19 44.82 15.20
C ALA A 404 -12.17 44.40 14.10
N THR A 405 -13.11 45.27 13.70
CA THR A 405 -14.03 45.01 12.59
C THR A 405 -13.27 44.87 11.26
N ARG A 406 -12.28 45.73 10.98
CA ARG A 406 -11.44 45.60 9.79
C ARG A 406 -10.62 44.31 9.77
N GLN A 407 -10.08 43.90 10.92
CA GLN A 407 -9.36 42.62 11.04
C GLN A 407 -10.27 41.42 10.79
N LEU A 408 -11.52 41.48 11.28
CA LEU A 408 -12.53 40.46 10.98
C LEU A 408 -12.89 40.43 9.49
N ASP A 409 -13.04 41.59 8.85
CA ASP A 409 -13.31 41.69 7.41
C ASP A 409 -12.13 41.13 6.58
N ASP A 410 -10.88 41.45 6.95
CA ASP A 410 -9.67 40.93 6.30
C ASP A 410 -9.53 39.41 6.47
N LEU A 411 -9.84 38.88 7.66
CA LEU A 411 -9.86 37.44 7.92
C LEU A 411 -10.96 36.75 7.13
N THR A 412 -12.14 37.36 7.04
CA THR A 412 -13.26 36.85 6.25
C THR A 412 -12.89 36.80 4.77
N LEU A 413 -12.30 37.86 4.23
CA LEU A 413 -11.80 37.89 2.85
C LEU A 413 -10.70 36.86 2.61
N SER A 414 -9.79 36.67 3.56
CA SER A 414 -8.73 35.66 3.48
C SER A 414 -9.30 34.25 3.43
N TRP A 415 -10.28 33.95 4.28
CA TRP A 415 -10.94 32.64 4.33
C TRP A 415 -11.82 32.39 3.10
N ASP A 416 -12.49 33.42 2.57
CA ASP A 416 -13.24 33.33 1.32
C ASP A 416 -12.30 33.06 0.14
N CYS A 417 -11.17 33.76 0.04
CA CYS A 417 -10.15 33.48 -0.97
C CYS A 417 -9.58 32.06 -0.84
N GLN A 418 -9.29 31.61 0.39
CA GLN A 418 -8.74 30.29 0.65
C GLN A 418 -9.75 29.18 0.35
N SER A 419 -11.02 29.39 0.70
CA SER A 419 -12.09 28.43 0.43
C SER A 419 -12.36 28.31 -1.07
N ALA A 420 -12.40 29.43 -1.81
CA ALA A 420 -12.50 29.43 -3.26
C ALA A 420 -11.32 28.70 -3.92
N GLY A 421 -10.09 28.92 -3.44
CA GLY A 421 -8.90 28.21 -3.91
C GLY A 421 -8.96 26.70 -3.64
N ASN A 422 -9.48 26.29 -2.49
CA ASN A 422 -9.66 24.88 -2.16
C ASN A 422 -10.74 24.21 -3.04
N VAL A 423 -11.83 24.92 -3.34
CA VAL A 423 -12.88 24.43 -4.26
C VAL A 423 -12.32 24.24 -5.67
N LEU A 424 -11.51 25.17 -6.17
CA LEU A 424 -10.85 25.05 -7.47
C LEU A 424 -9.92 23.82 -7.53
N ARG A 425 -9.08 23.60 -6.51
CA ARG A 425 -8.23 22.40 -6.44
C ARG A 425 -9.04 21.10 -6.42
N LEU A 426 -10.18 21.10 -5.71
CA LEU A 426 -11.06 19.92 -5.66
C LEU A 426 -11.66 19.62 -7.04
N LEU A 427 -12.05 20.66 -7.79
CA LEU A 427 -12.56 20.53 -9.16
C LEU A 427 -11.48 20.01 -10.11
N GLU A 428 -10.25 20.54 -10.03
CA GLU A 428 -9.10 20.06 -10.82
C GLU A 428 -8.80 18.58 -10.56
N LEU A 429 -8.77 18.17 -9.29
CA LEU A 429 -8.57 16.76 -8.91
C LEU A 429 -9.71 15.86 -9.41
N SER A 430 -10.95 16.36 -9.41
CA SER A 430 -12.11 15.65 -9.93
C SER A 430 -12.02 15.45 -11.45
N ASP A 431 -11.59 16.47 -12.20
CA ASP A 431 -11.40 16.39 -13.64
C ASP A 431 -10.28 15.44 -14.02
N GLU A 432 -9.14 15.50 -13.32
CA GLU A 432 -8.03 14.56 -13.48
C GLU A 432 -8.46 13.11 -13.19
N ALA A 433 -9.25 12.89 -12.13
CA ALA A 433 -9.82 11.59 -11.83
C ALA A 433 -10.82 11.10 -12.90
N ALA A 434 -11.56 12.01 -13.54
CA ALA A 434 -12.44 11.67 -14.65
C ALA A 434 -11.67 11.30 -15.94
N ILE A 435 -10.53 11.94 -16.19
CA ILE A 435 -9.63 11.60 -17.31
C ILE A 435 -9.02 10.21 -17.09
N ARG A 436 -8.48 9.92 -15.90
CA ARG A 436 -7.90 8.60 -15.58
C ARG A 436 -8.92 7.47 -15.69
N ARG A 437 -10.16 7.70 -15.24
CA ARG A 437 -11.25 6.72 -15.38
C ARG A 437 -11.55 6.42 -16.85
N ARG A 438 -11.61 7.44 -17.71
CA ARG A 438 -11.80 7.25 -19.16
C ARG A 438 -10.66 6.46 -19.80
N ALA A 439 -9.41 6.78 -19.45
CA ALA A 439 -8.24 6.04 -19.94
C ALA A 439 -8.28 4.56 -19.50
N ALA A 440 -8.61 4.28 -18.23
CA ALA A 440 -8.72 2.92 -17.73
C ALA A 440 -9.82 2.12 -18.45
N VAL A 441 -10.99 2.73 -18.67
CA VAL A 441 -12.09 2.10 -19.44
C VAL A 441 -11.66 1.81 -20.87
N GLN A 442 -10.92 2.72 -21.50
CA GLN A 442 -10.40 2.52 -22.85
C GLN A 442 -9.40 1.35 -22.90
N CYS A 443 -8.43 1.28 -21.97
CA CYS A 443 -7.50 0.15 -21.88
C CYS A 443 -8.22 -1.18 -21.70
N VAL A 444 -9.28 -1.22 -20.86
CA VAL A 444 -10.09 -2.43 -20.67
C VAL A 444 -10.84 -2.78 -21.96
N SER A 445 -11.38 -1.79 -22.68
CA SER A 445 -12.07 -2.05 -23.95
C SER A 445 -11.12 -2.58 -25.04
N GLU A 446 -9.89 -2.08 -25.09
CA GLU A 446 -8.85 -2.55 -26.01
C GLU A 446 -8.38 -3.96 -25.66
N ALA A 447 -8.26 -4.27 -24.36
CA ALA A 447 -7.95 -5.60 -23.87
C ALA A 447 -9.07 -6.61 -24.15
N LEU A 448 -10.34 -6.20 -24.07
CA LEU A 448 -11.49 -7.04 -24.43
C LEU A 448 -11.54 -7.29 -25.94
N ALA A 449 -11.31 -6.25 -26.75
CA ALA A 449 -11.27 -6.38 -28.21
C ALA A 449 -10.12 -7.26 -28.71
N SER A 450 -8.98 -7.28 -28.00
CA SER A 450 -7.89 -8.22 -28.30
C SER A 450 -8.21 -9.66 -27.84
N ASN A 451 -9.05 -9.82 -26.82
CA ASN A 451 -9.48 -11.14 -26.35
C ASN A 451 -10.44 -11.84 -27.32
N ASP A 452 -11.21 -11.08 -28.11
CA ASP A 452 -12.00 -11.62 -29.22
C ASP A 452 -11.14 -12.33 -30.28
N SER A 453 -9.82 -12.02 -30.35
CA SER A 453 -8.88 -12.78 -31.18
C SER A 453 -8.69 -14.19 -30.65
N TYR A 454 -8.45 -14.33 -29.35
CA TYR A 454 -8.27 -15.64 -28.71
C TYR A 454 -9.55 -16.48 -28.72
N GLU A 455 -10.73 -15.86 -28.63
CA GLU A 455 -11.99 -16.57 -28.82
C GLU A 455 -12.19 -17.10 -30.25
N ARG A 456 -11.75 -16.37 -31.27
CA ARG A 456 -11.79 -16.86 -32.67
C ARG A 456 -10.83 -18.01 -32.87
N ASP A 457 -9.60 -17.88 -32.39
CA ASP A 457 -8.58 -18.93 -32.49
C ASP A 457 -9.02 -20.21 -31.75
N ALA A 458 -9.68 -20.06 -30.60
CA ALA A 458 -10.26 -21.20 -29.87
C ALA A 458 -11.38 -21.90 -30.65
N ARG A 459 -12.27 -21.16 -31.32
CA ARG A 459 -13.33 -21.74 -32.16
C ARG A 459 -12.75 -22.45 -33.39
N GLU A 460 -11.74 -21.90 -34.04
CA GLU A 460 -11.07 -22.53 -35.18
C GLU A 460 -10.41 -23.86 -34.75
N LEU A 461 -9.80 -23.88 -33.55
CA LEU A 461 -9.21 -25.10 -33.00
C LEU A 461 -10.28 -26.16 -32.65
N GLU A 462 -11.44 -25.75 -32.13
CA GLU A 462 -12.58 -26.64 -31.90
C GLU A 462 -13.13 -27.23 -33.21
N GLU A 463 -13.26 -26.42 -34.27
CA GLU A 463 -13.69 -26.89 -35.59
C GLU A 463 -12.68 -27.87 -36.20
N MET A 464 -11.37 -27.61 -36.08
CA MET A 464 -10.33 -28.54 -36.51
C MET A 464 -10.39 -29.88 -35.76
N ILE A 465 -10.61 -29.86 -34.44
CA ILE A 465 -10.75 -31.08 -33.65
C ILE A 465 -12.01 -31.86 -34.08
N ALA A 466 -13.12 -31.18 -34.33
CA ALA A 466 -14.34 -31.81 -34.81
C ALA A 466 -14.15 -32.45 -36.18
N ALA A 467 -13.50 -31.76 -37.12
CA ALA A 467 -13.19 -32.29 -38.45
C ALA A 467 -12.30 -33.54 -38.36
N ALA A 468 -11.21 -33.48 -37.57
CA ALA A 468 -10.32 -34.62 -37.37
C ALA A 468 -11.02 -35.84 -36.76
N ARG A 469 -11.97 -35.63 -35.83
CA ARG A 469 -12.80 -36.73 -35.29
C ARG A 469 -13.67 -37.38 -36.36
N THR A 470 -14.32 -36.59 -37.20
CA THR A 470 -15.16 -37.15 -38.29
C THR A 470 -14.35 -37.89 -39.36
N GLU A 471 -13.10 -37.49 -39.58
CA GLU A 471 -12.19 -38.17 -40.50
C GLU A 471 -11.71 -39.51 -39.92
N MET A 472 -11.38 -39.56 -38.62
CA MET A 472 -11.05 -40.81 -37.93
C MET A 472 -12.22 -41.79 -37.94
N GLU A 473 -13.46 -41.32 -37.76
CA GLU A 473 -14.65 -42.17 -37.81
C GLU A 473 -14.93 -42.75 -39.21
N ARG A 474 -14.51 -42.05 -40.28
CA ARG A 474 -14.61 -42.54 -41.66
C ARG A 474 -13.49 -43.51 -42.06
N GLY A 475 -12.34 -43.46 -41.41
CA GLY A 475 -11.19 -44.32 -41.72
C GLY A 475 -11.24 -45.72 -41.10
N VAL A 476 -12.26 -46.03 -40.30
CA VAL A 476 -12.39 -47.28 -39.52
C VAL A 476 -13.43 -48.25 -40.11
N THR A 477 -14.04 -47.91 -41.24
CA THR A 477 -14.88 -48.84 -42.04
C THR A 477 -14.10 -49.39 -43.22
#